data_AF-A0A3M1NM42-F1
#
_entry.id   AF-A0A3M1NM42-F1
#
_cell.length_a   1.000
_cell.length_b   1.000
_cell.length_c   1.000
_cell.angle_alpha   90.00
_cell.angle_beta   90.00
_cell.angle_gamma   90.00
#
_symmetry.space_group_name_H-M   'P 1'
#
loop_
_entity.id
_entity.type
_entity.pdbx_description
1 polymer ?
#
loop_
_entity_poly.entity_id
_entity_poly.type
_entity_poly.pdbx_seq_one_letter_code
_entity_poly.pdbx_strand_id
1 'polypeptide(L)'
;MAPVRYFYFWVMLALLSPWMYAQTEALSFSHLSIEDGLSQSAVYALYQDSQGYVWIGTKDGLNKFDGYKFTVYQHDPFNPTTISNNYITAILEDSRKILWVGTREKGLNQFER
;
A
#
# COMPACT_ATOMS: atom_id res chain seq x y z
N MET A 1 -7.76 -38.05 54.35
CA MET A 1 -7.51 -36.60 54.45
C MET A 1 -6.66 -36.15 53.25
N ALA A 2 -7.29 -35.84 52.11
CA ALA A 2 -6.61 -35.39 50.89
C ALA A 2 -7.28 -34.21 50.10
N PRO A 3 -8.45 -33.64 50.46
CA PRO A 3 -9.12 -32.68 49.58
C PRO A 3 -8.58 -31.25 49.66
N VAL A 4 -7.92 -30.89 50.77
CA VAL A 4 -7.49 -29.50 51.04
C VAL A 4 -6.26 -29.08 50.22
N ARG A 5 -5.42 -30.05 49.84
CA ARG A 5 -4.16 -29.78 49.12
C ARG A 5 -4.36 -29.35 47.67
N TYR A 6 -5.42 -29.85 47.02
CA TYR A 6 -5.78 -29.46 45.65
C TYR A 6 -6.48 -28.10 45.59
N PHE A 7 -7.18 -27.71 46.67
CA PHE A 7 -7.88 -26.43 46.76
C PHE A 7 -6.91 -25.24 46.61
N TYR A 8 -5.79 -25.25 47.34
CA TYR A 8 -4.79 -24.19 47.24
C TYR A 8 -4.05 -24.16 45.89
N PHE A 9 -3.91 -25.30 45.22
CA PHE A 9 -3.32 -25.38 43.89
C PHE A 9 -4.21 -24.71 42.83
N TRP A 10 -5.53 -24.95 42.89
CA TRP A 10 -6.51 -24.28 42.01
C TRP A 10 -6.68 -22.79 42.33
N VAL A 11 -6.59 -22.40 43.61
CA VAL A 11 -6.60 -20.98 44.02
C VAL A 11 -5.35 -20.26 43.53
N MET A 12 -4.16 -20.88 43.55
CA MET A 12 -2.95 -20.28 42.96
C MET A 12 -3.04 -20.17 41.42
N LEU A 13 -3.62 -21.18 40.74
CA LEU A 13 -3.85 -21.14 39.29
C LEU A 13 -4.83 -20.04 38.88
N ALA A 14 -5.88 -19.81 39.67
CA ALA A 14 -6.86 -18.75 39.44
C ALA A 14 -6.37 -17.34 39.83
N LEU A 15 -5.40 -17.24 40.74
CA LEU A 15 -4.74 -15.97 41.11
C LEU A 15 -3.59 -15.59 40.16
N LEU A 16 -3.11 -16.53 39.35
CA LEU A 16 -2.16 -16.30 38.24
C LEU A 16 -2.84 -16.02 36.89
N SER A 17 -4.18 -16.03 36.87
CA SER A 17 -4.97 -15.59 35.72
C SER A 17 -5.54 -14.15 35.83
N PRO A 18 -4.83 -13.12 36.36
CA PRO A 18 -5.28 -11.77 36.13
C PRO A 18 -4.85 -11.36 34.72
N TRP A 19 -5.86 -11.23 33.86
CA TRP A 19 -5.81 -10.48 32.62
C TRP A 19 -4.68 -10.88 31.66
N MET A 20 -4.92 -11.99 30.95
CA MET A 20 -4.62 -11.95 29.51
C MET A 20 -5.49 -10.84 28.90
N TYR A 21 -5.01 -9.61 28.97
CA TYR A 21 -5.49 -8.60 28.06
C TYR A 21 -5.19 -9.14 26.67
N ALA A 22 -6.23 -9.38 25.89
CA ALA A 22 -6.06 -9.40 24.45
C ALA A 22 -5.42 -8.05 24.12
N GLN A 23 -4.13 -8.05 23.78
CA GLN A 23 -3.50 -6.86 23.26
C GLN A 23 -4.20 -6.60 21.93
N THR A 24 -5.17 -5.71 21.94
CA THR A 24 -5.75 -5.19 20.71
C THR A 24 -4.58 -4.56 19.99
N GLU A 25 -4.12 -5.15 18.88
CA GLU A 25 -3.18 -4.48 18.01
C GLU A 25 -3.81 -3.14 17.65
N ALA A 26 -3.25 -2.07 18.19
CA ALA A 26 -3.68 -0.73 17.83
C ALA A 26 -3.29 -0.54 16.37
N LEU A 27 -4.28 -0.42 15.50
CA LEU A 27 -4.05 -0.14 14.08
C LEU A 27 -3.25 1.16 13.97
N SER A 28 -2.00 1.06 13.52
CA SER A 28 -1.12 2.19 13.24
C SER A 28 -0.91 2.33 11.74
N PHE A 29 -0.92 3.56 11.24
CA PHE A 29 -0.67 3.85 9.83
C PHE A 29 0.79 4.31 9.63
N SER A 30 1.50 3.68 8.70
CA SER A 30 2.70 4.25 8.11
C SER A 30 2.31 5.31 7.09
N HIS A 31 2.97 6.46 7.12
CA HIS A 31 2.68 7.56 6.19
C HIS A 31 3.80 7.61 5.15
N LEU A 32 3.44 7.44 3.89
CA LEU A 32 4.33 7.67 2.75
C LEU A 32 3.82 8.90 2.00
N SER A 33 4.70 9.88 1.86
CA SER A 33 4.37 11.25 1.53
C SER A 33 5.32 11.80 0.46
N ILE A 34 5.24 13.11 0.20
CA ILE A 34 6.11 13.76 -0.78
C ILE A 34 7.57 13.68 -0.33
N GLU A 35 7.79 13.77 0.98
CA GLU A 35 9.07 13.67 1.66
C GLU A 35 9.74 12.29 1.45
N ASP A 36 8.94 11.25 1.21
CA ASP A 36 9.41 9.89 0.93
C ASP A 36 9.62 9.62 -0.57
N GLY A 37 9.22 10.57 -1.44
CA GLY A 37 9.39 10.50 -2.88
C GLY A 37 8.10 10.40 -3.71
N LEU A 38 6.92 10.44 -3.08
CA LEU A 38 5.65 10.52 -3.81
C LEU A 38 5.57 11.84 -4.58
N SER A 39 5.16 11.82 -5.85
CA SER A 39 5.16 13.04 -6.67
C SER A 39 4.16 14.10 -6.21
N GLN A 40 3.01 13.69 -5.66
CA GLN A 40 1.95 14.60 -5.23
C GLN A 40 1.01 13.91 -4.24
N SER A 41 0.49 14.67 -3.28
CA SER A 41 -0.25 14.15 -2.11
C SER A 41 -1.66 13.61 -2.40
N ALA A 42 -2.29 14.00 -3.50
CA ALA A 42 -3.63 13.53 -3.87
C ALA A 42 -3.51 12.27 -4.73
N VAL A 43 -3.83 11.13 -4.12
CA VAL A 43 -3.85 9.81 -4.77
C VAL A 43 -5.24 9.52 -5.32
N TYR A 44 -5.33 9.17 -6.60
CA TYR A 44 -6.60 8.88 -7.30
C TYR A 44 -6.72 7.42 -7.75
N ALA A 45 -5.58 6.74 -7.95
CA ALA A 45 -5.55 5.34 -8.34
C ALA A 45 -4.43 4.60 -7.60
N LEU A 46 -4.71 3.36 -7.22
CA LEU A 46 -3.75 2.46 -6.58
C LEU A 46 -3.89 1.07 -7.21
N TYR A 47 -2.78 0.47 -7.62
CA TYR A 47 -2.78 -0.87 -8.22
C TYR A 47 -1.48 -1.61 -7.92
N GLN A 48 -1.55 -2.84 -7.41
CA GLN A 48 -0.38 -3.69 -7.30
C GLN A 48 -0.29 -4.59 -8.53
N ASP A 49 0.85 -4.55 -9.22
CA ASP A 49 1.07 -5.40 -10.39
C ASP A 49 1.49 -6.83 -10.02
N SER A 50 1.52 -7.71 -11.03
CA SER A 50 1.89 -9.11 -10.81
C SER A 50 3.36 -9.36 -10.46
N GLN A 51 4.22 -8.34 -10.52
CA GLN A 51 5.60 -8.41 -10.02
C GLN A 51 5.71 -7.91 -8.57
N GLY A 52 4.62 -7.40 -8.00
CA GLY A 52 4.54 -6.92 -6.63
C GLY A 52 4.77 -5.42 -6.47
N TYR A 53 5.06 -4.68 -7.55
CA TYR A 53 5.21 -3.22 -7.47
C TYR A 53 3.86 -2.55 -7.26
N VAL A 54 3.84 -1.52 -6.43
CA VAL A 54 2.64 -0.72 -6.19
C VAL A 54 2.70 0.51 -7.09
N TRP A 55 1.68 0.67 -7.93
CA TRP A 55 1.50 1.82 -8.80
C TRP A 55 0.49 2.78 -8.19
N ILE A 56 0.87 4.05 -8.11
CA ILE A 56 0.09 5.12 -7.51
C ILE A 56 -0.10 6.23 -8.53
N GLY A 57 -1.35 6.50 -8.89
CA GLY A 57 -1.73 7.60 -9.77
C GLY A 57 -2.06 8.83 -8.94
N THR A 58 -1.36 9.94 -9.22
CA THR A 58 -1.60 11.22 -8.53
C THR A 58 -2.10 12.28 -9.51
N LYS A 59 -2.35 13.50 -9.01
CA LYS A 59 -2.64 14.64 -9.88
C LYS A 59 -1.43 15.04 -10.74
N ASP A 60 -0.23 14.71 -10.29
CA ASP A 60 1.03 15.14 -10.91
C ASP A 60 2.05 14.00 -11.04
N GLY A 61 1.63 12.90 -11.68
CA GLY A 61 2.52 11.82 -12.11
C GLY A 61 2.01 10.41 -11.78
N LEU A 62 2.59 9.44 -12.47
CA LEU A 62 2.48 8.02 -12.17
C LEU A 62 3.68 7.61 -11.32
N ASN A 63 3.43 7.02 -10.15
CA ASN A 63 4.46 6.63 -9.21
C ASN A 63 4.52 5.10 -9.15
N LYS A 64 5.72 4.52 -9.27
CA LYS A 64 5.99 3.10 -9.04
C LYS A 64 6.77 2.96 -7.74
N PHE A 65 6.21 2.24 -6.77
CA PHE A 65 6.82 1.96 -5.49
C PHE A 65 7.29 0.50 -5.44
N ASP A 66 8.56 0.29 -5.09
CA ASP A 66 9.19 -1.03 -5.00
C ASP A 66 9.26 -1.61 -3.58
N GLY A 67 8.64 -0.94 -2.61
CA GLY A 67 8.74 -1.26 -1.19
C GLY A 67 9.76 -0.42 -0.45
N TYR A 68 10.66 0.26 -1.17
CA TYR A 68 11.73 1.08 -0.59
C TYR A 68 11.76 2.50 -1.14
N LYS A 69 11.54 2.67 -2.45
CA LYS A 69 11.62 3.96 -3.15
C LYS A 69 10.52 4.12 -4.19
N PHE A 70 10.24 5.38 -4.52
CA PHE A 70 9.38 5.75 -5.63
C PHE A 70 10.19 6.02 -6.90
N THR A 71 9.69 5.56 -8.04
CA THR A 71 10.08 6.00 -9.38
C THR A 71 8.92 6.78 -9.98
N VAL A 72 9.15 8.02 -10.39
CA VAL A 72 8.10 8.92 -10.90
C VAL A 72 8.19 9.02 -12.42
N TYR A 73 7.05 8.83 -13.08
CA TYR A 73 6.86 9.03 -14.51
C TYR A 73 5.96 10.25 -14.72
N GLN A 74 6.48 11.25 -15.43
CA GLN A 74 5.79 12.49 -15.79
C GLN A 74 5.81 12.72 -17.29
N HIS A 75 4.86 13.52 -17.76
CA HIS A 75 4.73 13.99 -19.12
C HIS A 75 5.86 14.96 -19.46
N ASP A 76 6.60 14.64 -20.51
CA ASP A 76 7.53 15.54 -21.17
C ASP A 76 6.98 15.86 -22.58
N PRO A 77 6.61 17.12 -22.87
CA PRO A 77 6.07 17.49 -24.17
C PRO A 77 7.07 17.32 -25.32
N PHE A 78 8.36 17.18 -25.03
CA PHE A 78 9.42 16.96 -26.03
C PHE A 78 9.80 15.48 -26.18
N ASN A 79 9.25 14.59 -25.34
CA ASN A 79 9.53 13.16 -25.40
C ASN A 79 8.21 12.35 -25.49
N PRO A 80 7.83 11.88 -26.70
CA PRO A 80 6.57 11.18 -26.92
C PRO A 80 6.50 9.78 -26.28
N THR A 81 7.60 9.27 -25.72
CA THR A 81 7.60 7.98 -24.99
C THR A 81 7.19 8.13 -23.53
N THR A 82 7.04 9.37 -23.04
CA THR A 82 6.53 9.66 -21.70
C THR A 82 5.02 9.58 -21.64
N ILE A 83 4.48 9.54 -20.42
CA ILE A 83 3.03 9.52 -20.21
C ILE A 83 2.36 10.76 -20.83
N SER A 84 1.17 10.59 -21.38
CA SER A 84 0.49 11.65 -22.14
C SER A 84 -0.02 12.82 -21.29
N ASN A 85 -0.19 12.64 -19.97
CA ASN A 85 -0.59 13.66 -19.00
C ASN A 85 -0.24 13.20 -17.57
N ASN A 86 0.08 14.12 -16.68
CA ASN A 86 0.42 13.82 -15.29
C ASN A 86 -0.78 13.44 -14.42
N TYR A 87 -1.99 13.84 -14.78
CA TYR A 87 -3.17 13.56 -13.98
C TYR A 87 -3.66 12.13 -14.25
N ILE A 88 -3.31 11.21 -13.35
CA ILE A 88 -3.63 9.79 -13.47
C ILE A 88 -4.95 9.49 -12.76
N THR A 89 -5.86 8.81 -13.46
CA THR A 89 -7.21 8.52 -12.93
C THR A 89 -7.53 7.03 -12.85
N ALA A 90 -6.78 6.17 -13.55
CA ALA A 90 -6.97 4.73 -13.52
C ALA A 90 -5.67 3.99 -13.83
N ILE A 91 -5.47 2.83 -13.21
CA ILE A 91 -4.34 1.93 -13.43
C ILE A 91 -4.86 0.49 -13.44
N LEU A 92 -4.46 -0.31 -14.41
CA LEU A 92 -4.83 -1.72 -14.54
C LEU A 92 -3.71 -2.49 -15.23
N GLU A 93 -3.38 -3.69 -14.77
CA GLU A 93 -2.57 -4.65 -15.54
C GLU A 93 -3.50 -5.70 -16.20
N ASP A 94 -3.30 -5.95 -17.50
CA ASP A 94 -4.05 -6.98 -18.21
C ASP A 94 -3.45 -8.39 -18.06
N SER A 95 -4.13 -9.39 -18.62
CA SER A 95 -3.66 -10.79 -18.57
C SER A 95 -2.35 -11.04 -19.30
N ARG A 96 -1.94 -10.14 -20.21
CA ARG A 96 -0.65 -10.17 -20.92
C ARG A 96 0.45 -9.39 -20.20
N LYS A 97 0.19 -8.93 -18.98
CA LYS A 97 1.13 -8.18 -18.12
C LYS A 97 1.46 -6.79 -18.66
N ILE A 98 0.59 -6.24 -19.49
CA ILE A 98 0.68 -4.87 -19.97
C ILE A 98 0.00 -3.98 -18.95
N LEU A 99 0.69 -2.91 -18.53
CA LEU A 99 0.13 -1.92 -17.63
C LEU A 99 -0.57 -0.83 -18.44
N TRP A 100 -1.85 -0.64 -18.18
CA TRP A 100 -2.71 0.37 -18.78
C TRP A 100 -2.93 1.51 -17.81
N VAL A 101 -2.67 2.74 -18.26
CA VAL A 101 -2.73 3.93 -17.41
C VAL A 101 -3.68 4.95 -18.05
N GLY A 102 -4.80 5.18 -17.38
CA GLY A 102 -5.78 6.19 -17.75
C GLY A 102 -5.36 7.56 -17.25
N THR A 103 -5.35 8.54 -18.14
CA THR A 103 -5.03 9.93 -17.83
C THR A 103 -6.21 10.85 -18.08
N ARG A 104 -6.31 11.93 -17.31
CA ARG A 104 -7.31 12.96 -17.55
C ARG A 104 -7.02 13.66 -18.87
N GLU A 105 -8.06 13.88 -19.68
CA GLU A 105 -8.04 14.63 -20.96
C GLU A 105 -7.17 14.08 -22.10
N LYS A 106 -6.19 13.23 -21.83
CA LYS A 106 -5.26 12.69 -22.83
C LYS A 106 -5.40 11.18 -23.08
N GLY A 107 -6.40 10.55 -22.46
CA GLY A 107 -6.81 9.19 -22.77
C GLY A 107 -5.94 8.11 -22.13
N LEU A 108 -5.67 7.05 -22.86
CA LEU A 108 -5.08 5.80 -22.36
C LEU A 108 -3.61 5.67 -22.78
N ASN A 109 -2.76 5.29 -21.83
CA ASN A 109 -1.35 4.98 -22.07
C ASN A 109 -1.13 3.48 -21.85
N GLN A 110 -0.27 2.91 -22.69
CA GLN A 110 0.22 1.56 -22.54
C GLN A 110 1.67 1.63 -22.07
N PHE A 111 1.99 0.98 -20.96
CA PHE A 111 3.34 0.88 -20.43
C PHE A 111 3.82 -0.56 -20.61
N GLU A 112 4.74 -0.72 -21.57
CA GLU A 112 5.46 -1.97 -21.81
C GLU A 112 6.72 -1.98 -20.95
N ARG A 113 6.92 -3.09 -20.23
CA ARG A 113 8.03 -3.27 -19.29
C ARG A 113 9.27 -3.84 -19.96
#